data_AF-A0A4U6MXK1-F1
#
_entry.id   AF-A0A4U6MXK1-F1
#
_cell.length_a   1.000
_cell.length_b   1.000
_cell.length_c   1.000
_cell.angle_alpha   90.00
_cell.angle_beta   90.00
_cell.angle_gamma   90.00
#
_symmetry.space_group_name_H-M   'P 1'
#
loop_
_entity.id
_entity.type
_entity.pdbx_description
1 polymer ?
#
loop_
_entity_poly.entity_id
_entity_poly.type
_entity_poly.pdbx_seq_one_letter_code
_entity_poly.pdbx_strand_id
1 'polypeptide(L)' 'IGIDPDSDDLSQLRYGKICILADADSDGLHIATLLCALFVKHFRTLVKHGHVYVALPPLYRIDLGKEVYY' A
#
# COMPACT_ATOMS: atom_id res chain seq x y z
N ILE A 1 4.38 -10.29 6.30
CA ILE A 1 3.20 -9.90 7.12
C ILE A 1 2.93 -10.83 8.30
N GLY A 2 3.43 -12.08 8.28
CA GLY A 2 3.23 -13.02 9.40
C GLY A 2 1.86 -13.68 9.36
N ILE A 3 1.25 -13.78 8.19
CA ILE A 3 -0.03 -14.44 7.95
C ILE A 3 0.18 -15.36 6.76
N ASP A 4 -0.34 -16.57 6.84
CA ASP A 4 -0.34 -17.52 5.75
C ASP A 4 -1.40 -17.13 4.70
N PRO A 5 -1.15 -17.36 3.40
CA PRO A 5 -2.15 -17.07 2.37
C PRO A 5 -3.43 -17.86 2.63
N ASP A 6 -4.57 -17.21 2.41
CA ASP A 6 -5.93 -17.73 2.64
C ASP A 6 -6.28 -18.02 4.12
N SER A 7 -5.42 -17.64 5.07
CA SER A 7 -5.71 -17.70 6.51
C SER A 7 -6.52 -16.49 6.98
N ASP A 8 -7.50 -16.75 7.85
CA ASP A 8 -8.29 -15.72 8.54
C ASP A 8 -7.68 -15.31 9.89
N ASP A 9 -6.62 -15.98 10.35
CA ASP A 9 -5.98 -15.66 11.62
C ASP A 9 -5.02 -14.45 11.49
N LEU A 10 -5.34 -13.38 12.22
CA LEU A 10 -4.51 -12.18 12.33
C LEU A 10 -3.61 -12.18 13.57
N SER A 11 -3.60 -13.24 14.39
CA SER A 11 -2.86 -13.30 15.66
C SER A 11 -1.34 -13.11 15.50
N GLN A 12 -0.81 -13.55 14.36
CA GLN A 12 0.62 -13.49 14.01
C GLN A 12 0.99 -12.25 13.18
N LEU A 13 0.06 -11.29 13.03
CA LEU A 13 0.30 -10.07 12.27
C LEU A 13 1.45 -9.26 12.89
N ARG A 14 2.51 -9.05 12.10
CA ARG A 14 3.73 -8.36 12.56
C ARG A 14 3.64 -6.84 12.50
N TYR A 15 2.76 -6.31 11.67
CA TYR A 15 2.65 -4.86 11.42
C TYR A 15 1.18 -4.45 11.38
N GLY A 16 0.82 -3.41 12.11
CA GLY A 16 -0.55 -2.89 12.11
C GLY A 16 -0.96 -2.18 10.81
N LYS A 17 0.01 -1.75 10.00
CA LYS A 17 -0.22 -1.11 8.70
C LYS A 17 0.72 -1.66 7.64
N ILE A 18 0.17 -2.02 6.50
CA ILE A 18 0.88 -2.42 5.30
C ILE A 18 0.66 -1.31 4.28
N CYS A 19 1.71 -0.56 3.97
CA CYS A 19 1.63 0.55 3.03
C CYS A 19 2.24 0.15 1.68
N ILE A 20 1.45 0.22 0.62
CA ILE A 20 1.90 0.13 -0.76
C ILE A 20 2.38 1.52 -1.17
N LEU A 21 3.70 1.68 -1.31
CA LEU A 21 4.32 2.90 -1.82
C LEU A 21 4.95 2.57 -3.17
N ALA A 22 4.44 3.22 -4.21
CA ALA A 22 4.89 3.08 -5.59
C ALA A 22 4.91 4.48 -6.23
N ASP A 23 5.63 4.61 -7.35
CA ASP A 23 5.74 5.89 -8.06
C ASP A 23 4.41 6.31 -8.70
N ALA A 24 4.29 7.60 -9.00
CA ALA A 24 3.08 8.20 -9.58
C ALA A 24 2.91 7.90 -11.09
N ASP A 25 3.77 7.06 -11.66
CA ASP A 25 3.76 6.71 -13.08
C ASP A 25 2.88 5.47 -13.36
N SER A 26 2.76 5.12 -14.64
CA SER A 26 1.95 3.98 -15.06
C SER A 26 2.42 2.65 -14.46
N ASP A 27 3.73 2.49 -14.28
CA ASP A 27 4.33 1.26 -13.78
C ASP A 27 4.13 1.13 -12.26
N GLY A 28 4.22 2.24 -11.52
CA GLY A 28 3.89 2.30 -10.10
C GLY A 28 2.42 1.97 -9.84
N LEU A 29 1.50 2.50 -10.65
CA LEU A 29 0.08 2.13 -10.59
C LEU A 29 -0.15 0.65 -10.93
N HIS A 30 0.59 0.10 -11.90
CA HIS A 30 0.51 -1.31 -12.25
C HIS A 30 0.99 -2.21 -11.10
N ILE A 31 2.13 -1.90 -10.49
CA ILE A 31 2.67 -2.62 -9.32
C ILE A 31 1.67 -2.55 -8.16
N ALA A 32 1.13 -1.36 -7.87
CA ALA A 32 0.13 -1.19 -6.82
C ALA A 32 -1.10 -2.05 -7.06
N THR A 33 -1.57 -2.14 -8.32
CA THR A 33 -2.72 -2.98 -8.69
C THR A 33 -2.43 -4.47 -8.49
N LEU A 34 -1.23 -4.95 -8.85
CA LEU A 34 -0.83 -6.34 -8.63
C LEU A 34 -0.78 -6.69 -7.13
N LEU A 35 -0.25 -5.78 -6.30
CA LEU A 35 -0.24 -5.95 -4.85
C LEU A 35 -1.64 -5.91 -4.27
N CYS A 36 -2.52 -5.02 -4.74
CA CYS A 36 -3.92 -5.01 -4.37
C CYS A 36 -4.60 -6.34 -4.73
N ALA A 37 -4.36 -6.89 -5.92
CA ALA A 37 -4.91 -8.18 -6.33
C ALA A 37 -4.43 -9.32 -5.41
N LEU A 38 -3.14 -9.33 -5.05
CA LEU A 38 -2.57 -10.28 -4.09
C LEU A 38 -3.28 -10.19 -2.73
N PHE A 39 -3.44 -8.99 -2.18
CA PHE A 39 -4.07 -8.81 -0.87
C PHE A 39 -5.56 -9.11 -0.90
N VAL A 40 -6.28 -8.75 -1.96
CA VAL A 40 -7.73 -9.02 -2.08
C VAL A 40 -8.00 -10.52 -2.26
N LYS A 41 -7.13 -11.23 -3.00
CA LYS A 41 -7.31 -12.66 -3.27
C LYS A 41 -6.87 -13.53 -2.12
N HIS A 42 -5.66 -13.33 -1.60
CA HIS A 42 -5.04 -14.25 -0.63
C HIS A 42 -5.01 -13.73 0.80
N PHE A 43 -5.24 -12.43 1.02
CA PHE A 43 -5.18 -11.81 2.35
C PHE A 43 -6.41 -10.95 2.61
N ARG A 44 -7.58 -11.44 2.19
CA ARG A 44 -8.83 -10.69 2.21
C ARG A 44 -9.17 -10.16 3.61
N THR A 45 -8.81 -10.91 4.64
CA THR A 45 -9.05 -10.56 6.04
C THR A 45 -8.22 -9.36 6.47
N LEU A 46 -6.99 -9.17 5.96
CA LEU A 46 -6.21 -7.95 6.17
C LEU A 46 -6.86 -6.73 5.52
N VAL A 47 -7.39 -6.87 4.30
CA VAL A 47 -8.06 -5.78 3.59
C VAL A 47 -9.35 -5.38 4.31
N LYS A 48 -10.16 -6.35 4.75
CA LYS A 48 -11.43 -6.10 5.48
C LYS A 48 -11.22 -5.39 6.81
N HIS A 49 -10.13 -5.71 7.53
CA HIS A 49 -9.80 -5.06 8.80
C HIS A 49 -9.08 -3.71 8.61
N GLY A 50 -8.87 -3.26 7.36
CA GLY A 50 -8.31 -1.94 7.07
C GLY A 50 -6.81 -1.83 7.32
N HIS A 51 -6.06 -2.93 7.24
CA HIS A 51 -4.60 -2.93 7.44
C HIS A 51 -3.81 -2.58 6.18
N VAL A 52 -4.43 -2.57 4.99
CA VAL A 52 -3.77 -2.27 3.72
C VAL A 52 -4.03 -0.82 3.32
N TYR A 53 -2.97 -0.09 3.07
CA TYR A 53 -2.97 1.33 2.71
C TYR A 53 -2.20 1.54 1.42
N VAL A 54 -2.64 2.51 0.61
CA VAL A 54 -1.89 2.98 -0.56
C VAL A 54 -1.37 4.37 -0.23
N ALA A 55 -0.05 4.53 -0.29
CA ALA A 55 0.58 5.83 -0.17
C ALA A 55 0.51 6.53 -1.53
N LEU A 56 -0.06 7.74 -1.55
CA LEU A 56 -0.13 8.57 -2.74
C LEU A 56 1.08 9.50 -2.76
N PRO A 57 2.08 9.27 -3.65
CA PRO A 57 3.15 10.24 -3.83
C PRO A 57 2.60 11.55 -4.43
N PRO A 58 3.25 12.69 -4.16
CA PRO A 58 2.84 13.96 -4.76
C PRO A 58 3.11 13.95 -6.26
N LEU A 59 2.15 14.47 -7.04
CA LEU A 59 2.27 14.53 -8.51
C LEU A 59 3.11 15.72 -8.97
N TYR A 60 3.07 16.82 -8.21
CA TYR A 60 3.80 18.04 -8.51
C TYR A 60 4.71 18.38 -7.35
N ARG A 61 5.81 19.05 -7.69
CA ARG A 61 6.67 19.74 -6.72
C ARG A 61 6.82 21.17 -7.22
N ILE A 62 6.54 22.13 -6.35
CA ILE A 62 6.66 23.55 -6.67
C ILE A 62 7.81 24.12 -5.82
N ASP A 63 8.84 24.63 -6.47
CA ASP A 63 9.98 25.28 -5.82
C ASP A 63 9.86 26.81 -6.01
N LEU A 64 9.78 27.57 -4.91
CA LEU A 64 9.77 29.04 -4.89
C LEU A 64 10.94 29.56 -4.06
N GLY A 65 12.09 29.79 -4.71
CA GLY A 65 13.31 30.24 -4.03
C GLY A 65 13.83 29.17 -3.05
N LYS A 66 13.60 29.38 -1.75
CA LYS A 66 13.96 28.42 -0.68
C LYS A 66 12.77 27.58 -0.20
N GLU A 67 11.56 27.85 -0.67
CA GLU A 67 10.35 27.14 -0.28
C GLU A 67 10.06 25.99 -1.25
N VAL A 68 9.67 24.84 -0.71
CA VAL A 68 9.33 23.63 -1.47
C VAL A 68 7.93 23.16 -1.05
N TYR A 69 7.05 22.99 -2.03
CA TYR A 69 5.68 22.50 -1.87
C TYR A 69 5.48 21.20 -2.67
N TYR A 70 4.62 20.32 -2.17
CA TYR A 70 4.28 19.01 -2.74
C TYR A 70 2.75 18.84 -2.81
#